data_AF-A0A847AYC5-F1
#
_entry.id   AF-A0A847AYC5-F1
#
_cell.length_a   1.000
_cell.length_b   1.000
_cell.length_c   1.000
_cell.angle_alpha   90.00
_cell.angle_beta   90.00
_cell.angle_gamma   90.00
#
_symmetry.space_group_name_H-M   'P 1'
#
loop_
_entity.id
_entity.type
_entity.pdbx_description
1 polymer ?
#
loop_
_entity_poly.entity_id
_entity_poly.type
_entity_poly.pdbx_seq_one_letter_code
_entity_poly.pdbx_strand_id
1 'polypeptide(L)'
;MEFFTLLLLEPRLAAYAISEQDIGYKGFFLLFCSLISFYVGNLLFLSGGSATTGITPLFFIPILFVFSVFFLWILSALYNYFAEMMGAPGRSLRFFKVLPFAALPFLFLTPTALILSLVFPNTKGFIYLPLMLAFFLWSLYILIRLLEGIYGLESHKALTVSLLPWAVFLLFLIGTPFLISFTGLALAVML
;
A
#
# COMPACT_ATOMS: atom_id res chain seq x y z
N MET A 1 -10.14 16.40 14.61
CA MET A 1 -11.05 15.28 14.25
C MET A 1 -11.57 15.39 12.83
N GLU A 2 -11.86 16.59 12.31
CA GLU A 2 -12.38 16.79 10.94
C GLU A 2 -11.57 16.09 9.83
N PHE A 3 -10.23 16.06 9.96
CA PHE A 3 -9.35 15.48 8.95
C PHE A 3 -9.61 13.99 8.65
N PHE A 4 -9.69 13.16 9.70
CA PHE A 4 -9.90 11.72 9.52
C PHE A 4 -11.30 11.43 8.98
N THR A 5 -12.30 12.17 9.46
CA THR A 5 -13.67 12.05 8.99
C THR A 5 -13.77 12.42 7.50
N LEU A 6 -13.09 13.48 7.08
CA LEU A 6 -13.05 13.91 5.68
C LEU A 6 -12.29 12.92 4.80
N LEU A 7 -11.20 12.31 5.30
CA LEU A 7 -10.49 11.25 4.58
C LEU A 7 -11.33 9.97 4.42
N LEU A 8 -12.20 9.66 5.39
CA LEU A 8 -13.06 8.48 5.35
C LEU A 8 -14.28 8.68 4.43
N LEU A 9 -14.90 9.86 4.49
CA LEU A 9 -16.13 10.17 3.75
C LEU A 9 -15.84 10.69 2.33
N GLU A 10 -14.85 11.59 2.21
CA GLU A 10 -14.52 12.29 0.96
C GLU A 10 -13.00 12.32 0.71
N PRO A 11 -12.37 11.16 0.43
CA PRO A 11 -10.91 11.08 0.29
C PRO A 11 -10.36 11.98 -0.84
N ARG A 12 -11.18 12.27 -1.85
CA ARG A 12 -10.84 13.19 -2.95
C ARG A 12 -10.58 14.61 -2.45
N LEU A 13 -11.45 15.16 -1.60
CA LEU A 13 -11.26 16.50 -1.03
C LEU A 13 -10.12 16.50 -0.01
N ALA A 14 -9.98 15.42 0.77
CA ALA A 14 -8.86 15.27 1.69
C ALA A 14 -7.53 15.35 0.96
N ALA A 15 -7.40 14.66 -0.18
CA ALA A 15 -6.19 14.67 -0.99
C ALA A 15 -5.76 16.09 -1.38
N TYR A 16 -6.72 16.89 -1.86
CA TYR A 16 -6.47 18.26 -2.27
C TYR A 16 -5.98 19.11 -1.10
N ALA A 17 -6.72 19.09 0.02
CA ALA A 17 -6.38 19.84 1.23
C ALA A 17 -5.00 19.45 1.80
N ILE A 18 -4.66 18.15 1.82
CA ILE A 18 -3.35 17.67 2.28
C ILE A 18 -2.25 18.14 1.34
N SER A 19 -2.49 18.10 0.02
CA SER A 19 -1.48 18.44 -0.96
C SER A 19 -1.09 19.91 -0.96
N GLU A 20 -2.01 20.79 -0.55
CA GLU A 20 -1.75 22.23 -0.38
C GLU A 20 -1.09 22.54 0.97
N GLN A 21 -1.35 21.73 2.01
CA GLN A 21 -0.69 21.89 3.30
C GLN A 21 0.75 21.34 3.25
N ASP A 22 1.68 22.01 3.93
CA ASP A 22 3.09 21.57 3.95
C ASP A 22 3.36 20.41 4.93
N ILE A 23 2.31 19.73 5.37
CA ILE A 23 2.34 18.78 6.48
C ILE A 23 2.53 17.35 5.95
N GLY A 24 3.68 17.09 5.33
CA GLY A 24 4.04 15.74 4.86
C GLY A 24 4.19 14.72 6.00
N TYR A 25 4.63 15.16 7.19
CA TYR A 25 4.96 14.26 8.31
C TYR A 25 3.76 13.47 8.85
N LYS A 26 2.52 14.00 8.76
CA LYS A 26 1.31 13.29 9.23
C LYS A 26 1.05 12.02 8.43
N GLY A 27 1.25 12.08 7.11
CA GLY A 27 1.10 10.92 6.24
C GLY A 27 2.13 9.84 6.58
N PHE A 28 3.39 10.23 6.75
CA PHE A 28 4.46 9.29 7.12
C PHE A 28 4.30 8.70 8.52
N PHE A 29 3.82 9.47 9.49
CA PHE A 29 3.46 8.95 10.80
C PHE A 29 2.34 7.90 10.69
N LEU A 30 1.30 8.18 9.90
CA LEU A 30 0.23 7.21 9.64
C LEU A 30 0.76 5.95 8.96
N LEU A 31 1.65 6.08 7.96
CA LEU A 31 2.30 4.94 7.33
C LEU A 31 3.08 4.10 8.34
N PHE A 32 3.85 4.74 9.23
CA PHE A 32 4.58 4.05 10.27
C PHE A 32 3.65 3.26 11.20
N CYS A 33 2.55 3.88 11.66
CA CYS A 33 1.53 3.20 12.46
C CYS A 33 0.84 2.06 11.69
N SER A 34 0.52 2.26 10.41
CA SER A 34 -0.06 1.24 9.54
C SER A 34 0.89 0.06 9.32
N LEU A 35 2.21 0.30 9.21
CA LEU A 35 3.20 -0.77 9.10
C LEU A 35 3.32 -1.58 10.39
N ILE A 36 3.35 -0.92 11.55
CA ILE A 36 3.31 -1.59 12.85
C ILE A 36 2.03 -2.44 12.93
N SER A 37 0.87 -1.84 12.64
CA SER A 37 -0.41 -2.53 12.72
C SER A 37 -0.51 -3.70 11.73
N PHE A 38 0.00 -3.52 10.52
CA PHE A 38 0.04 -4.57 9.52
C PHE A 38 0.91 -5.73 10.02
N TYR A 39 2.13 -5.43 10.47
CA TYR A 39 3.08 -6.45 10.87
C TYR A 39 2.61 -7.21 12.12
N VAL A 40 2.22 -6.49 13.18
CA VAL A 40 1.70 -7.07 14.43
C VAL A 40 0.39 -7.82 14.18
N GLY A 41 -0.53 -7.26 13.40
CA GLY A 41 -1.80 -7.91 13.08
C GLY A 41 -1.60 -9.24 12.37
N ASN A 42 -0.73 -9.27 11.37
CA ASN A 42 -0.38 -10.52 10.68
C ASN A 42 0.25 -11.55 11.60
N LEU A 43 1.15 -11.13 12.50
CA LEU A 43 1.71 -12.05 13.51
C LEU A 43 0.64 -12.62 14.44
N LEU A 44 -0.34 -11.83 14.88
CA LEU A 44 -1.44 -12.30 15.73
C LEU A 44 -2.35 -13.31 15.03
N PHE A 45 -2.57 -13.12 13.72
CA PHE A 45 -3.32 -14.08 12.91
C PHE A 45 -2.56 -15.39 12.70
N LEU A 46 -1.28 -15.31 12.36
CA LEU A 46 -0.45 -16.44 11.97
C LEU A 46 0.12 -17.22 13.16
N SER A 47 0.35 -16.57 14.30
CA SER A 47 0.76 -17.27 15.52
C SER A 47 -0.43 -18.06 16.07
N GLY A 48 -0.30 -19.39 16.11
CA GLY A 48 -1.31 -20.33 16.61
C GLY A 48 -1.55 -20.27 18.12
N GLY A 49 -1.43 -19.10 18.75
CA GLY A 49 -1.57 -18.93 20.21
C GLY A 49 -0.27 -19.00 21.00
N SER A 50 0.87 -19.26 20.36
CA SER A 50 2.18 -19.09 21.00
C SER A 50 2.61 -17.62 20.94
N ALA A 51 2.32 -16.87 22.01
CA ALA A 51 2.78 -15.50 22.23
C ALA A 51 4.32 -15.36 22.36
N THR A 52 5.08 -16.40 22.04
CA THR A 52 6.54 -16.44 22.06
C THR A 52 7.17 -15.99 20.74
N THR A 53 6.44 -15.27 19.89
CA THR A 53 7.05 -14.40 18.89
C THR A 53 7.71 -13.23 19.63
N GLY A 54 8.99 -13.42 19.97
CA GLY A 54 9.79 -12.47 20.73
C GLY A 54 9.82 -11.06 20.13
N ILE A 55 10.45 -10.12 20.82
CA ILE A 55 10.54 -8.69 20.45
C ILE A 55 11.32 -8.48 19.13
N THR A 56 12.06 -9.49 18.69
CA THR A 56 12.96 -9.52 17.53
C THR A 56 12.38 -8.93 16.24
N PRO A 57 11.11 -9.19 15.85
CA PRO A 57 10.53 -8.65 14.63
C PRO A 57 10.30 -7.13 14.67
N LEU A 58 10.08 -6.54 15.86
CA LEU A 58 9.85 -5.09 16.00
C LEU A 58 11.12 -4.28 15.66
N PHE A 59 12.31 -4.86 15.83
CA PHE A 59 13.58 -4.22 15.47
C PHE A 59 13.74 -3.97 13.97
N PHE A 60 13.02 -4.71 13.12
CA PHE A 60 13.07 -4.53 11.67
C PHE A 60 12.11 -3.45 11.17
N ILE A 61 11.20 -2.95 12.00
CA ILE A 61 10.20 -1.96 11.58
C ILE A 61 10.82 -0.66 11.05
N PRO A 62 11.86 -0.06 11.67
CA PRO A 62 12.51 1.12 11.12
C PRO A 62 13.12 0.86 9.73
N ILE A 63 13.72 -0.31 9.52
CA ILE A 63 14.30 -0.71 8.23
C ILE A 63 13.19 -0.84 7.19
N LEU A 64 12.12 -1.58 7.52
CA LEU A 64 10.95 -1.73 6.66
C LEU A 64 10.29 -0.39 6.34
N PHE A 65 10.27 0.55 7.29
CA PHE A 65 9.75 1.89 7.07
C PHE A 65 10.59 2.65 6.04
N VAL A 66 11.92 2.63 6.15
CA VAL A 66 12.80 3.26 5.15
C VAL A 66 12.58 2.67 3.75
N PHE A 67 12.52 1.33 3.64
CA PHE A 67 12.19 0.66 2.37
C PHE A 67 10.80 1.03 1.85
N SER A 68 9.81 1.13 2.74
CA SER A 68 8.44 1.52 2.37
C SER A 68 8.39 2.95 1.85
N VAL A 69 9.08 3.90 2.49
CA VAL A 69 9.15 5.29 2.01
C VAL A 69 9.82 5.35 0.64
N PHE A 70 10.92 4.63 0.44
CA PHE A 70 11.59 4.55 -0.86
C PHE A 70 10.68 3.93 -1.93
N PHE A 71 9.97 2.86 -1.60
CA PHE A 71 9.02 2.21 -2.49
C PHE A 71 7.84 3.12 -2.86
N LEU A 72 7.30 3.88 -1.88
CA LEU A 72 6.27 4.87 -2.13
C LEU A 72 6.76 6.02 -3.03
N TRP A 73 8.03 6.39 -2.92
CA TRP A 73 8.63 7.38 -3.81
C TRP A 73 8.67 6.88 -5.27
N ILE A 74 9.11 5.64 -5.48
CA ILE A 74 9.08 4.99 -6.82
C ILE A 74 7.64 4.90 -7.33
N LEU A 75 6.71 4.40 -6.51
CA LEU A 75 5.30 4.31 -6.89
C LEU A 75 4.73 5.68 -7.26
N SER A 76 5.04 6.72 -6.50
CA SER A 76 4.57 8.07 -6.80
C SER A 76 5.10 8.58 -8.15
N ALA A 77 6.34 8.26 -8.51
CA ALA A 77 6.89 8.59 -9.81
C ALA A 77 6.19 7.83 -10.95
N LEU A 78 5.93 6.53 -10.75
CA LEU A 78 5.20 5.70 -11.72
C LEU A 78 3.75 6.18 -11.91
N TYR A 79 3.03 6.46 -10.82
CA TYR A 79 1.68 7.00 -10.89
C TYR A 79 1.65 8.36 -11.61
N ASN A 80 2.64 9.22 -11.34
CA ASN A 80 2.76 10.48 -12.06
C ASN A 80 2.98 10.28 -13.56
N TYR A 81 3.89 9.39 -13.95
CA TYR A 81 4.15 9.06 -15.35
C TYR A 81 2.88 8.59 -16.08
N PHE A 82 2.14 7.64 -15.51
CA PHE A 82 0.91 7.15 -16.12
C PHE A 82 -0.22 8.19 -16.10
N ALA A 83 -0.29 9.04 -15.08
CA ALA A 83 -1.25 10.14 -15.05
C ALA A 83 -0.96 11.17 -16.16
N GLU A 84 0.30 11.51 -16.38
CA GLU A 84 0.73 12.41 -17.47
C GLU A 84 0.41 11.81 -18.85
N MET A 85 0.63 10.51 -19.05
CA MET A 85 0.20 9.81 -20.28
C MET A 85 -1.31 9.89 -20.54
N MET A 86 -2.11 10.05 -19.48
CA MET A 86 -3.57 10.20 -19.56
C MET A 86 -4.02 11.67 -19.65
N GLY A 87 -3.09 12.60 -19.83
CA GLY A 87 -3.35 14.03 -20.02
C GLY A 87 -3.45 14.85 -18.73
N ALA A 88 -3.10 14.30 -17.57
CA ALA A 88 -3.10 15.04 -16.30
C ALA A 88 -1.81 15.86 -16.11
N PRO A 89 -1.86 16.98 -15.35
CA PRO A 89 -0.66 17.76 -15.04
C PRO A 89 0.26 17.03 -14.06
N GLY A 90 1.57 17.14 -14.27
CA GLY A 90 2.60 16.57 -13.40
C GLY A 90 2.55 17.11 -11.98
N ARG A 91 2.27 16.24 -11.01
CA ARG A 91 2.06 16.58 -9.58
C ARG A 91 2.67 15.53 -8.64
N SER A 92 3.79 14.91 -9.04
CA SER A 92 4.44 13.80 -8.33
C SER A 92 4.69 14.08 -6.85
N LEU A 93 5.26 15.25 -6.49
CA LEU A 93 5.55 15.61 -5.10
C LEU A 93 4.28 15.74 -4.25
N ARG A 94 3.20 16.28 -4.82
CA ARG A 94 1.90 16.40 -4.15
C ARG A 94 1.29 15.02 -3.92
N PHE A 95 1.39 14.15 -4.91
CA PHE A 95 0.93 12.78 -4.79
C PHE A 95 1.72 11.98 -3.76
N PHE A 96 3.04 12.13 -3.74
CA PHE A 96 3.92 11.49 -2.74
C PHE A 96 3.55 11.87 -1.30
N LYS A 97 3.18 13.14 -1.06
CA LYS A 97 2.71 13.60 0.26
C LYS A 97 1.42 12.90 0.72
N VAL A 98 0.52 12.58 -0.22
CA VAL A 98 -0.80 11.97 0.12
C VAL A 98 -0.81 10.45 0.04
N LEU A 99 0.10 9.85 -0.71
CA LEU A 99 0.14 8.41 -0.94
C LEU A 99 0.19 7.57 0.37
N PRO A 100 0.91 7.98 1.43
CA PRO A 100 0.86 7.29 2.73
C PRO A 100 -0.55 7.06 3.29
N PHE A 101 -1.50 7.96 3.00
CA PHE A 101 -2.88 7.84 3.49
C PHE A 101 -3.65 6.69 2.84
N ALA A 102 -3.21 6.19 1.69
CA ALA A 102 -3.77 4.96 1.12
C ALA A 102 -3.57 3.75 2.04
N ALA A 103 -2.58 3.78 2.94
CA ALA A 103 -2.33 2.70 3.90
C ALA A 103 -3.19 2.77 5.16
N LEU A 104 -4.11 3.75 5.28
CA LEU A 104 -4.98 3.92 6.44
C LEU A 104 -5.77 2.66 6.83
N PRO A 105 -6.36 1.89 5.89
CA PRO A 105 -7.12 0.69 6.25
C PRO A 105 -6.32 -0.32 7.08
N PHE A 106 -5.02 -0.45 6.81
CA PHE A 106 -4.14 -1.39 7.54
C PHE A 106 -3.89 -1.00 8.99
N LEU A 107 -4.19 0.24 9.40
CA LEU A 107 -4.15 0.66 10.80
C LEU A 107 -5.15 -0.16 11.66
N PHE A 108 -6.22 -0.66 11.05
CA PHE A 108 -7.24 -1.45 11.74
C PHE A 108 -6.92 -2.95 11.77
N LEU A 109 -5.83 -3.39 11.13
CA LEU A 109 -5.51 -4.81 11.07
C LEU A 109 -5.23 -5.40 12.46
N THR A 110 -4.40 -4.75 13.28
CA THR A 110 -4.10 -5.23 14.65
C THR A 110 -5.33 -5.30 15.55
N PRO A 111 -6.16 -4.25 15.70
CA PRO A 111 -7.35 -4.35 16.55
C PRO A 111 -8.31 -5.43 16.05
N THR A 112 -8.49 -5.57 14.73
CA THR A 112 -9.33 -6.66 14.20
C THR A 112 -8.73 -8.04 14.45
N ALA A 113 -7.41 -8.21 14.31
CA ALA A 113 -6.71 -9.45 14.65
C ALA A 113 -6.91 -9.82 16.11
N LEU A 114 -6.80 -8.84 17.01
CA LEU A 114 -6.98 -9.03 18.45
C LEU A 114 -8.42 -9.47 18.76
N ILE A 115 -9.43 -8.79 18.22
CA ILE A 115 -10.83 -9.17 18.40
C ILE A 115 -11.09 -10.58 17.88
N LEU A 116 -10.62 -10.91 16.67
CA LEU A 116 -10.82 -12.24 16.10
C LEU A 116 -10.09 -13.33 16.88
N SER A 117 -8.92 -13.04 17.44
CA SER A 117 -8.18 -13.99 18.29
C SER A 117 -8.92 -14.33 19.59
N LEU A 118 -9.70 -13.38 20.12
CA LEU A 118 -10.50 -13.56 21.34
C LEU A 118 -11.84 -14.24 21.06
N VAL A 119 -12.53 -13.85 19.99
CA VAL A 119 -13.90 -14.30 19.70
C VAL A 119 -13.91 -15.61 18.90
N PHE A 120 -12.98 -15.77 17.95
CA PHE A 120 -12.97 -16.88 16.98
C PHE A 120 -11.59 -17.56 16.89
N PRO A 121 -11.03 -18.07 18.00
CA PRO A 121 -9.64 -18.57 18.03
C PRO A 121 -9.38 -19.71 17.05
N ASN A 122 -10.36 -20.59 16.81
CA ASN A 122 -10.23 -21.77 15.95
C ASN A 122 -10.50 -21.49 14.46
N THR A 123 -11.21 -20.41 14.13
CA THR A 123 -11.60 -20.08 12.75
C THR A 123 -10.96 -18.79 12.23
N LYS A 124 -10.10 -18.13 13.03
CA LYS A 124 -9.41 -16.88 12.68
C LYS A 124 -8.69 -16.93 11.34
N GLY A 125 -8.10 -18.07 10.97
CA GLY A 125 -7.41 -18.25 9.69
C GLY A 125 -8.35 -18.18 8.47
N PHE A 126 -9.56 -18.74 8.58
CA PHE A 126 -10.57 -18.68 7.51
C PHE A 126 -11.14 -17.27 7.34
N ILE A 127 -11.29 -16.53 8.45
CA ILE A 127 -11.82 -15.15 8.44
C ILE A 127 -10.75 -14.14 7.99
N TYR A 128 -9.47 -14.45 8.20
CA TYR A 128 -8.36 -13.56 7.88
C TYR A 128 -8.27 -13.19 6.40
N LEU A 129 -8.40 -14.17 5.48
CA LEU A 129 -8.26 -13.93 4.05
C LEU A 129 -9.32 -12.96 3.47
N PRO A 130 -10.64 -13.15 3.69
CA PRO A 130 -11.63 -12.19 3.22
C PRO A 130 -11.49 -10.81 3.89
N LEU A 131 -11.03 -10.76 5.15
CA LEU A 131 -10.79 -9.51 5.86
C LEU A 131 -9.60 -8.73 5.26
N MET A 132 -8.49 -9.41 4.98
CA MET A 132 -7.34 -8.83 4.30
C MET A 132 -7.71 -8.31 2.91
N LEU A 133 -8.52 -9.07 2.16
CA LEU A 133 -9.03 -8.64 0.88
C LEU A 133 -9.89 -7.37 1.02
N ALA A 134 -10.76 -7.30 2.03
CA ALA A 134 -11.56 -6.11 2.30
C ALA A 134 -10.68 -4.88 2.61
N PHE A 135 -9.64 -5.02 3.44
CA PHE A 135 -8.69 -3.94 3.70
C PHE A 135 -7.92 -3.50 2.45
N PHE A 136 -7.51 -4.46 1.61
CA PHE A 136 -6.82 -4.16 0.35
C PHE A 136 -7.73 -3.40 -0.64
N LEU A 137 -8.97 -3.86 -0.82
CA LEU A 137 -9.95 -3.17 -1.66
C LEU A 137 -10.27 -1.77 -1.13
N TRP A 138 -10.34 -1.61 0.20
CA TRP A 138 -10.50 -0.30 0.81
C TRP A 138 -9.29 0.62 0.56
N SER A 139 -8.07 0.09 0.67
CA SER A 139 -6.84 0.85 0.37
C SER A 139 -6.80 1.27 -1.10
N LEU A 140 -7.17 0.36 -2.01
CA LEU A 140 -7.29 0.65 -3.44
C LEU A 140 -8.34 1.73 -3.72
N TYR A 141 -9.50 1.66 -3.06
CA TYR A 141 -10.54 2.69 -3.17
C TYR A 141 -9.99 4.07 -2.76
N ILE A 142 -9.30 4.16 -1.61
CA ILE A 142 -8.68 5.42 -1.17
C ILE A 142 -7.65 5.89 -2.21
N LEU A 143 -6.78 5.02 -2.70
CA LEU A 143 -5.77 5.34 -3.71
C LEU A 143 -6.39 5.95 -4.97
N ILE A 144 -7.46 5.34 -5.50
CA ILE A 144 -8.18 5.84 -6.68
C ILE A 144 -8.72 7.24 -6.41
N ARG A 145 -9.35 7.47 -5.25
CA ARG A 145 -9.86 8.79 -4.86
C ARG A 145 -8.76 9.84 -4.67
N LEU A 146 -7.58 9.44 -4.17
CA LEU A 146 -6.42 10.32 -4.09
C LEU A 146 -5.92 10.70 -5.49
N LEU A 147 -5.88 9.76 -6.44
CA LEU A 147 -5.51 10.03 -7.83
C LEU A 147 -6.50 11.02 -8.49
N GLU A 148 -7.81 10.79 -8.34
CA GLU A 148 -8.85 11.72 -8.81
C GLU A 148 -8.66 13.13 -8.22
N GLY A 149 -8.36 13.22 -6.92
CA GLY A 149 -8.20 14.50 -6.22
C GLY A 149 -6.95 15.27 -6.63
N ILE A 150 -5.81 14.60 -6.76
CA ILE A 150 -4.54 15.25 -7.07
C ILE A 150 -4.41 15.57 -8.56
N TYR A 151 -4.75 14.61 -9.43
CA TYR A 151 -4.54 14.72 -10.87
C TYR A 151 -5.78 15.21 -11.64
N GLY A 152 -6.94 15.31 -10.99
CA GLY A 152 -8.18 15.71 -11.66
C GLY A 152 -8.68 14.67 -12.68
N LEU A 153 -8.28 13.42 -12.52
CA LEU A 153 -8.65 12.32 -13.41
C LEU A 153 -10.12 11.92 -13.22
N GLU A 154 -10.74 11.46 -14.30
CA GLU A 154 -12.01 10.73 -14.24
C GLU A 154 -11.80 9.36 -13.58
N SER A 155 -12.84 8.81 -12.94
CA SER A 155 -12.73 7.57 -12.16
C SER A 155 -12.19 6.38 -12.94
N HIS A 156 -12.56 6.23 -14.21
CA HIS A 156 -12.06 5.14 -15.03
C HIS A 156 -10.56 5.30 -15.36
N LYS A 157 -10.09 6.53 -15.59
CA LYS A 157 -8.66 6.82 -15.80
C LYS A 157 -7.87 6.62 -14.52
N ALA A 158 -8.39 7.07 -13.39
CA ALA A 158 -7.78 6.87 -12.08
C ALA A 158 -7.65 5.38 -11.73
N LEU A 159 -8.67 4.57 -12.04
CA LEU A 159 -8.61 3.12 -11.90
C LEU A 159 -7.49 2.54 -12.78
N THR A 160 -7.43 2.88 -14.07
CA THR A 160 -6.38 2.39 -14.97
C THR A 160 -4.99 2.78 -14.48
N VAL A 161 -4.79 4.05 -14.11
CA VAL A 161 -3.53 4.54 -13.55
C VAL A 161 -3.17 3.82 -12.25
N SER A 162 -4.15 3.48 -11.41
CA SER A 162 -3.91 2.74 -10.17
C SER A 162 -3.37 1.33 -10.41
N LEU A 163 -3.81 0.67 -11.49
CA LEU A 163 -3.49 -0.73 -11.82
C LEU A 163 -2.22 -0.86 -12.66
N LEU A 164 -1.87 0.13 -13.48
CA LEU A 164 -0.74 0.05 -14.42
C LEU A 164 0.62 -0.23 -13.74
N PRO A 165 1.01 0.43 -12.64
CA PRO A 165 2.25 0.10 -11.94
C PRO A 165 2.30 -1.36 -11.47
N TRP A 166 1.18 -1.91 -11.02
CA TRP A 166 1.10 -3.32 -10.62
C TRP A 166 1.23 -4.26 -11.80
N ALA A 167 0.62 -3.94 -12.95
CA ALA A 167 0.79 -4.70 -14.17
C ALA A 167 2.26 -4.72 -14.63
N VAL A 168 2.95 -3.56 -14.60
CA VAL A 168 4.39 -3.47 -14.92
C VAL A 168 5.23 -4.28 -13.93
N PHE A 169 4.94 -4.18 -12.63
CA PHE A 169 5.64 -4.94 -11.61
C PHE A 169 5.48 -6.46 -11.82
N LEU A 170 4.27 -6.92 -12.13
CA LEU A 170 4.01 -8.34 -12.43
C LEU A 170 4.72 -8.81 -13.71
N LEU A 171 4.70 -8.00 -14.76
CA LEU A 171 5.44 -8.29 -16.00
C LEU A 171 6.94 -8.38 -15.75
N PHE A 172 7.49 -7.51 -14.92
CA PHE A 172 8.90 -7.57 -14.54
C PHE A 172 9.21 -8.82 -13.73
N LEU A 173 8.37 -9.16 -12.76
CA LEU A 173 8.55 -10.31 -11.87
C LEU A 173 8.47 -11.66 -12.61
N ILE A 174 7.58 -11.77 -13.60
CA ILE A 174 7.42 -12.98 -14.43
C ILE A 174 8.39 -13.00 -15.62
N GLY A 175 8.70 -11.83 -16.19
CA GLY A 175 9.55 -11.71 -17.37
C GLY A 175 11.03 -11.89 -17.08
N THR A 176 11.52 -11.46 -15.91
CA THR A 176 12.95 -11.56 -15.57
C THR A 176 13.47 -13.01 -15.46
N PRO A 177 12.77 -13.97 -14.80
CA PRO A 177 13.21 -15.36 -14.79
C PRO A 177 13.19 -16.00 -16.18
N PHE A 178 12.23 -15.60 -17.03
CA PHE A 178 12.15 -16.11 -18.40
C PHE A 178 13.34 -15.63 -19.24
N LEU A 179 13.70 -14.35 -19.14
CA LEU A 179 14.87 -13.79 -19.81
C LEU A 179 16.19 -14.39 -19.29
N ILE A 180 16.31 -14.62 -17.99
CA ILE A 180 17.49 -15.28 -17.38
C ILE A 180 17.59 -16.73 -17.86
N SER A 181 16.48 -17.47 -17.91
CA SER A 181 16.48 -18.86 -18.37
C SER A 181 16.84 -18.97 -19.85
N PHE A 182 16.36 -18.04 -20.68
CA PHE A 182 16.65 -18.02 -22.11
C PHE A 182 18.10 -17.63 -22.40
N THR A 183 18.64 -16.65 -21.68
CA THR A 183 20.06 -16.26 -21.80
C THR A 183 20.99 -17.35 -21.29
N GLY A 184 20.64 -18.04 -20.19
CA GLY A 184 21.37 -19.20 -19.70
C GLY A 184 21.37 -20.37 -20.68
N LEU A 185 20.22 -20.66 -21.32
CA LEU A 185 20.10 -21.69 -22.36
C LEU A 185 20.92 -21.33 -23.61
N ALA A 186 20.85 -20.07 -24.06
CA ALA A 186 21.62 -19.60 -25.21
C ALA A 186 23.13 -19.70 -24.98
N LEU A 187 23.61 -19.37 -23.78
CA LEU A 187 25.02 -19.56 -23.38
C LEU A 187 25.42 -21.04 -23.33
N ALA A 188 24.55 -21.92 -22.85
CA ALA A 188 24.80 -23.35 -22.77
C ALA A 188 24.87 -24.03 -24.15
N VAL A 189 24.16 -23.52 -25.16
CA VAL A 189 24.23 -24.02 -26.55
C VAL A 189 25.51 -23.54 -27.26
N MET A 190 26.15 -22.47 -26.78
CA MET A 190 27.38 -21.91 -27.37
C MET A 190 28.68 -22.50 -26.80
N LEU A 191 28.61 -23.31 -25.72
CA LEU A 191 29.75 -23.99 -25.09
C LEU A 191 29.80 -25.47 -25.50
#